data_AF-A0A556V6K6-F1
#
_entry.id   AF-A0A556V6K6-F1
#
_cell.length_a   1.000
_cell.length_b   1.000
_cell.length_c   1.000
_cell.angle_alpha   90.00
_cell.angle_beta   90.00
_cell.angle_gamma   90.00
#
_symmetry.space_group_name_H-M   'P 1'
#
loop_
_entity.id
_entity.type
_entity.pdbx_description
1 polymer ?
#
loop_
_entity_poly.entity_id
_entity_poly.type
_entity_poly.pdbx_seq_one_letter_code
_entity_poly.pdbx_strand_id
1 'polypeptide(L)'
;MGSNISRKIQILDSEEDTKEEQKPGEHENVSHVPSPPFCTLALVLLSSRLPAASILLSSRVLLSSPRSSDPVLSVARNHLCNVDNVLWRYSSLQELSLGHNQLVRFPRGLPASLESLQLQKNRITFITAGDLRNLGNLTRLDLEDNRIRAIQPGALLSLTRLRMLSLKGNQLSSLPSHLPSSLTHLDMSTNCISTLDLPSLAGLVNLQVFKVNRNCLHTVPEHAFDGLIHLRSVELADNLWVCECDIMYLYRWLLMDRLRMATNLVCAAPLHLAHKLLLTLSVVAICPKILMPKLKGSPHFSPKRAVKGTLKIVHLLVVVSSKVIVHNTCHEVD
;
A
#
# COMPACT_ATOMS: atom_id res chain seq x y z
N MET A 1 24.14 -56.29 55.00
CA MET A 1 24.82 -55.05 54.58
C MET A 1 24.42 -54.81 53.13
N GLY A 2 23.72 -53.79 52.68
CA GLY A 2 23.05 -52.63 53.26
C GLY A 2 22.39 -51.95 52.04
N SER A 3 21.11 -51.65 52.10
CA SER A 3 20.40 -50.86 51.08
C SER A 3 19.23 -50.19 51.75
N ASN A 4 19.27 -48.86 51.70
CA ASN A 4 18.38 -47.94 52.39
C ASN A 4 17.58 -47.21 51.31
N ILE A 5 16.26 -47.39 51.30
CA ILE A 5 15.31 -46.57 50.52
C ILE A 5 14.23 -46.16 51.51
N SER A 6 14.14 -44.86 51.80
CA SER A 6 13.04 -44.30 52.57
C SER A 6 12.39 -43.17 51.77
N ARG A 7 11.21 -43.48 51.23
CA ARG A 7 10.17 -42.50 50.88
C ARG A 7 9.48 -42.06 52.18
N LYS A 8 9.10 -40.80 52.28
CA LYS A 8 8.11 -40.36 53.27
C LYS A 8 7.14 -39.37 52.61
N ILE A 9 5.87 -39.73 52.70
CA ILE A 9 4.69 -38.95 52.35
C ILE A 9 4.22 -38.26 53.64
N GLN A 10 3.72 -37.03 53.56
CA GLN A 10 2.73 -36.50 54.50
C GLN A 10 1.77 -35.56 53.75
N ILE A 11 0.49 -35.71 54.05
CA ILE A 11 -0.70 -35.12 53.42
C ILE A 11 -1.37 -34.21 54.48
N LEU A 12 -2.19 -33.26 54.00
CA LEU A 12 -3.23 -32.44 54.68
C LEU A 12 -2.67 -31.17 55.35
N ASP A 13 -3.21 -29.97 55.17
CA ASP A 13 -4.62 -29.59 55.12
C ASP A 13 -5.01 -28.56 54.04
N SER A 14 -6.31 -28.60 53.76
CA SER A 14 -7.17 -27.76 52.94
C SER A 14 -7.42 -26.35 53.49
N GLU A 15 -7.56 -25.36 52.61
CA GLU A 15 -8.55 -24.29 52.73
C GLU A 15 -8.80 -23.66 51.34
N GLU A 16 -10.06 -23.71 50.91
CA GLU A 16 -10.60 -22.98 49.76
C GLU A 16 -10.67 -21.50 50.11
N ASP A 17 -10.13 -20.62 49.25
CA ASP A 17 -10.72 -19.31 49.09
C ASP A 17 -10.45 -18.71 47.70
N THR A 18 -11.57 -18.43 47.03
CA THR A 18 -11.84 -17.53 45.90
C THR A 18 -10.63 -16.86 45.20
N LYS A 19 -10.37 -17.26 43.94
CA LYS A 19 -9.52 -16.51 43.00
C LYS A 19 -10.33 -15.97 41.83
N GLU A 20 -10.45 -14.65 41.81
CA GLU A 20 -10.73 -13.86 40.62
C GLU A 20 -9.65 -14.11 39.54
N GLU A 21 -10.10 -14.34 38.31
CA GLU A 21 -9.26 -14.38 37.12
C GLU A 21 -8.68 -13.00 36.81
N GLN A 22 -7.37 -12.83 36.97
CA GLN A 22 -6.59 -11.77 36.34
C GLN A 22 -5.52 -12.38 35.44
N LYS A 23 -5.75 -12.26 34.11
CA LYS A 23 -4.81 -12.65 33.05
C LYS A 23 -3.50 -11.85 33.16
N PRO A 24 -2.32 -12.49 32.99
CA PRO A 24 -1.06 -11.77 32.91
C PRO A 24 -0.89 -11.14 31.52
N GLY A 25 -0.48 -9.88 31.50
CA GLY A 25 -0.20 -9.11 30.28
C GLY A 25 1.04 -9.62 29.55
N GLU A 26 0.87 -9.86 28.26
CA GLU A 26 1.97 -10.08 27.31
C GLU A 26 2.68 -8.75 27.06
N HIS A 27 3.81 -8.55 27.73
CA HIS A 27 4.85 -7.64 27.26
C HIS A 27 5.51 -8.27 26.04
N GLU A 28 5.00 -7.99 24.84
CA GLU A 28 5.71 -8.32 23.61
C GLU A 28 6.97 -7.47 23.49
N ASN A 29 8.08 -8.20 23.58
CA ASN A 29 9.45 -7.80 23.49
C ASN A 29 9.72 -7.22 22.09
N VAL A 30 9.70 -5.88 21.95
CA VAL A 30 10.12 -5.22 20.71
C VAL A 30 11.61 -5.45 20.56
N SER A 31 11.94 -6.45 19.76
CA SER A 31 13.29 -6.83 19.37
C SER A 31 14.05 -5.60 18.85
N HIS A 32 15.02 -5.18 19.67
CA HIS A 32 15.98 -4.15 19.36
C HIS A 32 16.82 -4.64 18.18
N VAL A 33 16.45 -4.27 16.95
CA VAL A 33 17.28 -4.51 15.77
C VAL A 33 18.64 -3.85 16.03
N PRO A 34 19.76 -4.61 16.07
CA PRO A 34 21.07 -4.02 16.30
C PRO A 34 21.41 -3.08 15.14
N SER A 35 21.88 -1.88 15.47
CA SER A 35 22.40 -0.95 14.48
C SER A 35 23.56 -1.60 13.72
N PRO A 36 23.63 -1.47 12.39
CA PRO A 36 24.77 -1.97 11.65
C PRO A 36 26.05 -1.28 12.14
N PRO A 37 27.20 -1.99 12.19
CA PRO A 37 28.42 -1.54 12.87
C PRO A 37 29.10 -0.30 12.26
N PHE A 38 28.56 0.25 11.17
CA PHE A 38 29.05 1.46 10.51
C PHE A 38 28.27 2.75 10.87
N CYS A 39 27.32 2.70 11.80
CA CYS A 39 26.45 3.84 12.16
C CYS A 39 26.93 4.69 13.35
N THR A 40 28.21 4.63 13.74
CA THR A 40 28.72 5.31 14.94
C THR A 40 29.18 6.76 14.75
N LEU A 41 29.09 7.37 13.57
CA LEU A 41 29.48 8.78 13.39
C LEU A 41 28.40 9.63 12.71
N ALA A 42 27.47 10.15 13.51
CA ALA A 42 26.76 11.41 13.22
C ALA A 42 26.32 12.13 14.50
N LEU A 43 27.02 11.93 15.63
CA LEU A 43 26.59 12.45 16.94
C LEU A 43 27.60 13.36 17.66
N VAL A 44 28.69 13.78 17.03
CA VAL A 44 29.78 14.51 17.74
C VAL A 44 29.73 16.04 17.62
N LEU A 45 28.77 16.68 16.93
CA LEU A 45 28.80 18.15 16.76
C LEU A 45 27.53 18.91 17.14
N LEU A 46 26.84 18.48 18.21
CA LEU A 46 25.74 19.26 18.79
C LEU A 46 25.95 19.70 20.25
N SER A 47 27.10 19.40 20.87
CA SER A 47 27.37 19.83 22.25
C SER A 47 28.85 19.93 22.61
N SER A 48 29.55 21.00 22.24
CA SER A 48 30.65 21.53 23.06
C SER A 48 31.23 22.83 22.50
N ARG A 49 31.36 23.83 23.37
CA ARG A 49 32.26 24.97 23.20
C ARG A 49 33.70 24.45 23.07
N LEU A 50 34.44 24.83 22.03
CA LEU A 50 35.90 25.12 22.00
C LEU A 50 36.34 25.45 20.55
N PRO A 51 37.43 26.23 20.37
CA PRO A 51 37.75 26.92 19.13
C PRO A 51 38.64 26.10 18.18
N ALA A 52 38.45 26.43 16.90
CA ALA A 52 39.38 26.30 15.78
C ALA A 52 39.94 24.91 15.41
N ALA A 53 39.67 24.59 14.14
CA ALA A 53 40.41 23.69 13.26
C ALA A 53 40.16 22.18 13.41
N SER A 54 39.26 21.67 12.57
CA SER A 54 39.59 20.75 11.45
C SER A 54 38.57 19.61 11.26
N ILE A 55 37.93 19.62 10.09
CA ILE A 55 37.39 18.48 9.30
C ILE A 55 35.93 18.03 9.57
N LEU A 56 35.15 18.03 8.47
CA LEU A 56 33.88 17.33 8.19
C LEU A 56 32.57 17.84 8.83
N LEU A 57 32.10 18.98 8.34
CA LEU A 57 30.70 19.21 7.96
C LEU A 57 30.74 20.47 7.08
N SER A 58 30.13 20.48 5.90
CA SER A 58 29.85 21.76 5.21
C SER A 58 28.79 22.50 6.03
N SER A 59 29.29 23.12 7.09
CA SER A 59 28.60 23.71 8.22
C SER A 59 28.09 25.10 7.87
N ARG A 60 26.89 25.18 7.28
CA ARG A 60 26.05 26.39 7.32
C ARG A 60 24.57 26.13 7.56
N VAL A 61 24.05 24.93 7.27
CA VAL A 61 22.60 24.67 7.30
C VAL A 61 22.05 24.32 8.70
N LEU A 62 22.85 23.68 9.56
CA LEU A 62 22.39 23.24 10.89
C LEU A 62 22.95 24.08 12.07
N LEU A 63 23.75 25.11 11.75
CA LEU A 63 24.29 26.08 12.71
C LEU A 63 23.54 27.43 12.67
N SER A 64 22.53 27.57 11.82
CA SER A 64 21.57 28.66 11.98
C SER A 64 20.81 28.42 13.27
N SER A 65 20.81 29.44 14.13
CA SER A 65 20.02 29.51 15.36
C SER A 65 18.59 29.00 15.11
N PRO A 66 17.92 28.35 16.08
CA PRO A 66 16.50 27.96 16.01
C PRO A 66 15.53 29.16 15.80
N ARG A 67 16.07 30.36 15.55
CA ARG A 67 15.38 31.55 15.04
C ARG A 67 15.26 31.60 13.52
N SER A 68 15.77 30.62 12.76
CA SER A 68 15.44 30.55 11.34
C SER A 68 13.97 30.20 11.21
N SER A 69 13.15 31.22 10.97
CA SER A 69 11.73 31.12 10.63
C SER A 69 11.47 30.38 9.31
N ASP A 70 12.52 29.81 8.71
CA ASP A 70 12.48 29.22 7.40
C ASP A 70 11.59 27.96 7.43
N PRO A 71 10.51 27.93 6.64
CA PRO A 71 9.60 26.80 6.62
C PRO A 71 10.20 25.59 5.90
N VAL A 72 11.37 25.70 5.27
CA VAL A 72 11.97 24.65 4.43
C VAL A 72 13.38 24.32 4.91
N LEU A 73 13.67 23.03 5.10
CA LEU A 73 14.98 22.50 5.45
C LEU A 73 15.32 21.31 4.56
N SER A 74 16.48 21.34 3.94
CA SER A 74 17.00 20.21 3.15
C SER A 74 18.36 19.78 3.66
N VAL A 75 18.45 18.51 4.03
CA VAL A 75 19.69 17.78 4.36
C VAL A 75 19.76 16.47 3.55
N ALA A 76 19.12 16.46 2.38
CA ALA A 76 19.16 15.36 1.44
C ALA A 76 20.56 15.15 0.85
N ARG A 77 20.81 13.95 0.29
CA ARG A 77 22.07 13.57 -0.37
C ARG A 77 23.29 13.66 0.55
N ASN A 78 23.13 13.22 1.78
CA ASN A 78 24.19 13.09 2.76
C ASN A 78 24.41 11.61 3.12
N HIS A 79 25.12 11.36 4.21
CA HIS A 79 25.34 10.02 4.76
C HIS A 79 24.66 9.87 6.13
N LEU A 80 23.51 10.52 6.31
CA LEU A 80 22.80 10.49 7.59
C LEU A 80 22.19 9.11 7.82
N CYS A 81 22.55 8.51 8.95
CA CYS A 81 22.00 7.22 9.39
C CYS A 81 20.92 7.39 10.47
N ASN A 82 20.91 8.54 11.16
CA ASN A 82 19.98 8.87 12.24
C ASN A 82 19.81 10.40 12.36
N VAL A 83 18.58 10.87 12.59
CA VAL A 83 18.24 12.27 12.89
C VAL A 83 17.22 12.39 14.03
N ASP A 84 17.03 11.32 14.80
CA ASP A 84 16.04 11.21 15.87
C ASP A 84 16.24 12.30 16.91
N ASN A 85 15.15 12.99 17.27
CA ASN A 85 15.10 13.98 18.33
C ASN A 85 16.07 15.17 18.17
N VAL A 86 16.54 15.42 16.94
CA VAL A 86 17.33 16.62 16.62
C VAL A 86 16.43 17.72 16.03
N LEU A 87 15.43 17.31 15.24
CA LEU A 87 14.64 18.24 14.41
C LEU A 87 13.41 18.84 15.11
N TRP A 88 13.02 18.33 16.28
CA TRP A 88 11.85 18.85 17.02
C TRP A 88 11.95 20.33 17.40
N ARG A 89 13.17 20.89 17.47
CA ARG A 89 13.41 22.30 17.82
C ARG A 89 12.99 23.26 16.71
N TYR A 90 12.86 22.78 15.46
CA TYR A 90 12.42 23.58 14.32
C TYR A 90 10.89 23.57 14.25
N SER A 91 10.23 24.18 15.23
CA SER A 91 8.76 24.13 15.41
C SER A 91 7.95 24.84 14.32
N SER A 92 8.60 25.62 13.46
CA SER A 92 7.97 26.31 12.32
C SER A 92 8.24 25.60 10.98
N LEU A 93 8.94 24.46 11.00
CA LEU A 93 9.34 23.76 9.79
C LEU A 93 8.14 23.09 9.12
N GLN A 94 7.91 23.39 7.85
CA GLN A 94 6.81 22.86 7.05
C GLN A 94 7.29 21.84 6.01
N GLU A 95 8.47 22.03 5.44
CA GLU A 95 9.04 21.13 4.44
C GLU A 95 10.41 20.61 4.89
N LEU A 96 10.55 19.29 4.90
CA LEU A 96 11.79 18.62 5.28
C LEU A 96 12.22 17.61 4.22
N SER A 97 13.43 17.79 3.69
CA SER A 97 14.05 16.83 2.78
C SER A 97 15.22 16.10 3.43
N LEU A 98 15.03 14.79 3.59
CA LEU A 98 15.98 13.80 4.12
C LEU A 98 16.29 12.71 3.07
N GLY A 99 15.88 12.90 1.82
CA GLY A 99 16.08 11.91 0.76
C GLY A 99 17.56 11.63 0.45
N HIS A 100 17.83 10.49 -0.18
CA HIS A 100 19.20 10.07 -0.54
C HIS A 100 20.16 10.05 0.67
N ASN A 101 19.74 9.43 1.77
CA ASN A 101 20.55 9.24 2.97
C ASN A 101 20.66 7.73 3.28
N GLN A 102 21.04 7.38 4.51
CA GLN A 102 21.22 5.99 4.96
C GLN A 102 20.29 5.65 6.13
N LEU A 103 19.16 6.35 6.27
CA LEU A 103 18.22 6.14 7.37
C LEU A 103 17.63 4.73 7.29
N VAL A 104 17.85 3.94 8.34
CA VAL A 104 17.33 2.56 8.45
C VAL A 104 15.94 2.51 9.09
N ARG A 105 15.58 3.56 9.81
CA ARG A 105 14.28 3.71 10.49
C ARG A 105 13.67 5.05 10.14
N PHE A 106 12.35 5.15 10.28
CA PHE A 106 11.67 6.43 10.19
C PHE A 106 12.14 7.35 11.34
N PRO A 107 12.50 8.61 11.06
CA PRO A 107 13.05 9.51 12.08
C PRO A 107 12.02 9.91 13.13
N ARG A 108 12.42 9.87 14.40
CA ARG A 108 11.57 10.23 15.54
C ARG A 108 11.75 11.68 15.95
N GLY A 109 10.72 12.24 16.59
CA GLY A 109 10.78 13.63 17.09
C GLY A 109 10.82 14.65 15.96
N LEU A 110 10.10 14.39 14.88
CA LEU A 110 9.87 15.38 13.82
C LEU A 110 8.87 16.46 14.29
N PRO A 111 9.01 17.71 13.84
CA PRO A 111 8.11 18.79 14.25
C PRO A 111 6.69 18.60 13.67
N ALA A 112 5.67 18.86 14.51
CA ALA A 112 4.26 18.68 14.15
C ALA A 112 3.75 19.69 13.09
N SER A 113 4.51 20.75 12.83
CA SER A 113 4.24 21.75 11.79
C SER A 113 4.48 21.23 10.37
N LEU A 114 5.10 20.05 10.20
CA LEU A 114 5.43 19.53 8.88
C LEU A 114 4.20 19.28 8.01
N GLU A 115 4.28 19.77 6.78
CA GLU A 115 3.32 19.59 5.70
C GLU A 115 3.88 18.71 4.58
N SER A 116 5.20 18.69 4.39
CA SER A 116 5.87 17.93 3.33
C SER A 116 7.12 17.24 3.88
N LEU A 117 7.16 15.91 3.78
CA LEU A 117 8.28 15.09 4.23
C LEU A 117 8.79 14.19 3.10
N GLN A 118 10.06 14.37 2.77
CA GLN A 118 10.76 13.65 1.72
C GLN A 118 11.83 12.72 2.33
N LEU A 119 11.60 11.42 2.24
CA LEU A 119 12.45 10.34 2.79
C LEU A 119 12.88 9.34 1.72
N GLN A 120 12.71 9.67 0.44
CA GLN A 120 13.02 8.79 -0.68
C GLN A 120 14.49 8.38 -0.72
N LYS A 121 14.79 7.18 -1.25
CA LYS A 121 16.15 6.66 -1.41
C LYS A 121 16.92 6.59 -0.08
N ASN A 122 16.25 6.08 0.94
CA ASN A 122 16.84 5.70 2.22
C ASN A 122 16.84 4.15 2.35
N ARG A 123 16.92 3.62 3.57
CA ARG A 123 16.93 2.19 3.86
C ARG A 123 15.86 1.83 4.89
N ILE A 124 14.78 2.60 4.98
CA ILE A 124 13.71 2.41 5.95
C ILE A 124 13.02 1.07 5.68
N THR A 125 12.88 0.24 6.72
CA THR A 125 12.32 -1.11 6.57
C THR A 125 10.89 -1.28 7.11
N PHE A 126 10.50 -0.48 8.09
CA PHE A 126 9.21 -0.56 8.77
C PHE A 126 8.75 0.82 9.22
N ILE A 127 7.42 1.02 9.28
CA ILE A 127 6.80 2.23 9.81
C ILE A 127 5.77 1.84 10.85
N THR A 128 5.85 2.46 12.02
CA THR A 128 4.93 2.27 13.15
C THR A 128 4.01 3.47 13.32
N ALA A 129 2.90 3.29 14.04
CA ALA A 129 2.02 4.39 14.41
C ALA A 129 2.73 5.45 15.28
N GLY A 130 3.73 5.04 16.06
CA GLY A 130 4.56 5.93 16.86
C GLY A 130 5.47 6.83 16.03
N ASP A 131 5.95 6.35 14.88
CA ASP A 131 6.85 7.12 14.01
C ASP A 131 6.12 8.29 13.32
N LEU A 132 4.84 8.11 13.01
CA LEU A 132 3.97 9.10 12.38
C LEU A 132 3.15 9.92 13.39
N ARG A 133 3.37 9.68 14.68
CA ARG A 133 2.64 10.36 15.76
C ARG A 133 2.90 11.88 15.67
N ASN A 134 1.84 12.66 15.78
CA ASN A 134 1.83 14.13 15.72
C ASN A 134 2.12 14.75 14.35
N LEU A 135 2.24 13.97 13.27
CA LEU A 135 2.43 14.49 11.91
C LEU A 135 1.11 14.75 11.16
N GLY A 136 0.05 15.14 11.88
CA GLY A 136 -1.30 15.31 11.32
C GLY A 136 -1.43 16.44 10.29
N ASN A 137 -0.45 17.34 10.21
CA ASN A 137 -0.39 18.40 9.20
C ASN A 137 0.21 17.94 7.87
N LEU A 138 0.80 16.74 7.79
CA LEU A 138 1.40 16.25 6.55
C LEU A 138 0.35 16.18 5.44
N THR A 139 0.67 16.82 4.32
CA THR A 139 -0.05 16.76 3.05
C THR A 139 0.69 15.92 2.01
N ARG A 140 2.02 15.83 2.12
CA ARG A 140 2.89 15.05 1.23
C ARG A 140 3.87 14.20 2.04
N LEU A 141 3.89 12.90 1.76
CA LEU A 141 4.86 11.95 2.30
C LEU A 141 5.46 11.13 1.16
N ASP A 142 6.77 11.30 0.94
CA ASP A 142 7.53 10.56 -0.06
C ASP A 142 8.48 9.56 0.61
N LEU A 143 8.22 8.28 0.40
CA LEU A 143 8.99 7.14 0.89
C LEU A 143 9.51 6.27 -0.27
N GLU A 144 9.59 6.84 -1.47
CA GLU A 144 10.05 6.15 -2.68
C GLU A 144 11.43 5.50 -2.49
N ASP A 145 11.65 4.34 -3.10
CA ASP A 145 12.94 3.63 -3.14
C ASP A 145 13.55 3.40 -1.74
N ASN A 146 12.74 2.88 -0.81
CA ASN A 146 13.18 2.41 0.50
C ASN A 146 13.20 0.87 0.53
N ARG A 147 13.17 0.26 1.72
CA ARG A 147 13.12 -1.19 1.90
C ARG A 147 11.91 -1.59 2.75
N ILE A 148 10.83 -0.82 2.67
CA ILE A 148 9.68 -0.96 3.55
C ILE A 148 8.97 -2.27 3.20
N ARG A 149 8.92 -3.18 4.18
CA ARG A 149 8.26 -4.49 4.04
C ARG A 149 6.85 -4.50 4.60
N ALA A 150 6.62 -3.70 5.65
CA ALA A 150 5.31 -3.56 6.25
C ALA A 150 5.15 -2.17 6.89
N ILE A 151 3.90 -1.73 6.93
CA ILE A 151 3.43 -0.56 7.68
C ILE A 151 2.46 -1.08 8.72
N GLN A 152 2.65 -0.71 9.98
CA GLN A 152 1.75 -1.13 11.05
C GLN A 152 0.30 -0.72 10.71
N PRO A 153 -0.69 -1.61 10.88
CA PRO A 153 -2.09 -1.29 10.60
C PRO A 153 -2.54 0.00 11.32
N GLY A 154 -3.16 0.92 10.57
CA GLY A 154 -3.63 2.19 11.11
C GLY A 154 -2.54 3.24 11.40
N ALA A 155 -1.25 2.95 11.15
CA ALA A 155 -0.18 3.93 11.37
C ALA A 155 -0.34 5.22 10.54
N LEU A 156 -0.91 5.09 9.35
CA LEU A 156 -1.17 6.23 8.45
C LEU A 156 -2.46 6.98 8.81
N LEU A 157 -3.37 6.40 9.60
CA LEU A 157 -4.72 6.94 9.86
C LEU A 157 -4.68 8.33 10.52
N SER A 158 -3.63 8.61 11.31
CA SER A 158 -3.42 9.90 11.98
C SER A 158 -3.10 11.05 11.01
N LEU A 159 -2.67 10.74 9.77
CA LEU A 159 -2.29 11.69 8.75
C LEU A 159 -3.54 12.21 8.01
N THR A 160 -4.44 12.85 8.76
CA THR A 160 -5.79 13.23 8.28
C THR A 160 -5.78 14.24 7.14
N ARG A 161 -4.68 14.98 6.94
CA ARG A 161 -4.51 15.96 5.84
C ARG A 161 -3.71 15.41 4.66
N LEU A 162 -3.27 14.15 4.70
CA LEU A 162 -2.38 13.59 3.69
C LEU A 162 -3.07 13.51 2.32
N ARG A 163 -2.48 14.15 1.33
CA ARG A 163 -2.98 14.18 -0.06
C ARG A 163 -2.17 13.29 -0.98
N MET A 164 -0.85 13.26 -0.80
CA MET A 164 0.05 12.47 -1.63
C MET A 164 0.89 11.53 -0.77
N LEU A 165 0.84 10.25 -1.12
CA LEU A 165 1.69 9.22 -0.53
C LEU A 165 2.40 8.46 -1.65
N SER A 166 3.73 8.48 -1.63
CA SER A 166 4.56 7.64 -2.48
C SER A 166 5.22 6.56 -1.63
N LEU A 167 4.93 5.30 -1.95
CA LEU A 167 5.56 4.08 -1.43
C LEU A 167 6.20 3.29 -2.59
N LYS A 168 6.43 3.95 -3.73
CA LYS A 168 7.04 3.35 -4.91
C LYS A 168 8.39 2.71 -4.59
N GLY A 169 8.73 1.59 -5.22
CA GLY A 169 10.06 1.00 -5.11
C GLY A 169 10.38 0.44 -3.72
N ASN A 170 9.38 -0.13 -3.04
CA ASN A 170 9.53 -0.75 -1.72
C ASN A 170 9.36 -2.28 -1.81
N GLN A 171 9.21 -2.95 -0.67
CA GLN A 171 9.11 -4.41 -0.55
C GLN A 171 7.74 -4.82 0.03
N LEU A 172 6.69 -4.04 -0.24
CA LEU A 172 5.35 -4.31 0.25
C LEU A 172 4.72 -5.49 -0.49
N SER A 173 4.11 -6.40 0.27
CA SER A 173 3.36 -7.56 -0.26
C SER A 173 1.84 -7.35 -0.28
N SER A 174 1.34 -6.31 0.38
CA SER A 174 -0.08 -5.97 0.49
C SER A 174 -0.25 -4.46 0.63
N LEU A 175 -1.49 -3.97 0.45
CA LEU A 175 -1.81 -2.58 0.77
C LEU A 175 -1.72 -2.34 2.28
N PRO A 176 -1.31 -1.13 2.71
CA PRO A 176 -1.46 -0.72 4.09
C PRO A 176 -2.94 -0.67 4.50
N SER A 177 -3.27 -1.26 5.64
CA SER A 177 -4.63 -1.19 6.17
C SER A 177 -4.97 0.22 6.66
N HIS A 178 -6.19 0.67 6.39
CA HIS A 178 -6.72 1.98 6.83
C HIS A 178 -5.93 3.19 6.30
N LEU A 179 -5.77 3.26 4.98
CA LEU A 179 -5.23 4.44 4.31
C LEU A 179 -6.10 5.69 4.57
N PRO A 180 -5.51 6.90 4.66
CA PRO A 180 -6.26 8.13 4.89
C PRO A 180 -7.25 8.43 3.76
N SER A 181 -8.50 8.72 4.10
CA SER A 181 -9.55 9.11 3.14
C SER A 181 -9.30 10.45 2.45
N SER A 182 -8.37 11.25 2.97
CA SER A 182 -7.93 12.52 2.38
C SER A 182 -7.00 12.36 1.17
N LEU A 183 -6.47 11.17 0.93
CA LEU A 183 -5.56 10.89 -0.18
C LEU A 183 -6.22 11.20 -1.53
N THR A 184 -5.46 11.90 -2.37
CA THR A 184 -5.80 12.15 -3.78
C THR A 184 -4.83 11.45 -4.72
N HIS A 185 -3.60 11.20 -4.29
CA HIS A 185 -2.56 10.52 -5.06
C HIS A 185 -1.90 9.44 -4.21
N LEU A 186 -1.95 8.21 -4.71
CA LEU A 186 -1.31 7.05 -4.10
C LEU A 186 -0.44 6.34 -5.13
N ASP A 187 0.87 6.33 -4.89
CA ASP A 187 1.82 5.56 -5.69
C ASP A 187 2.39 4.40 -4.87
N MET A 188 2.02 3.18 -5.24
CA MET A 188 2.56 1.93 -4.70
C MET A 188 3.21 1.09 -5.82
N SER A 189 3.60 1.72 -6.91
CA SER A 189 4.23 1.03 -8.04
C SER A 189 5.57 0.41 -7.66
N THR A 190 6.02 -0.60 -8.39
CA THR A 190 7.32 -1.25 -8.13
C THR A 190 7.42 -1.80 -6.71
N ASN A 191 6.45 -2.63 -6.32
CA ASN A 191 6.42 -3.41 -5.07
C ASN A 191 6.13 -4.89 -5.44
N CYS A 192 5.69 -5.73 -4.50
CA CYS A 192 5.16 -7.05 -4.82
C CYS A 192 3.79 -7.29 -4.18
N ILE A 193 2.89 -6.32 -4.32
CA ILE A 193 1.51 -6.43 -3.87
C ILE A 193 0.81 -7.50 -4.72
N SER A 194 0.30 -8.56 -4.07
CA SER A 194 -0.33 -9.70 -4.75
C SER A 194 -1.85 -9.61 -4.83
N THR A 195 -2.48 -8.88 -3.92
CA THR A 195 -3.93 -8.68 -3.87
C THR A 195 -4.27 -7.23 -3.53
N LEU A 196 -5.40 -6.75 -4.07
CA LEU A 196 -6.03 -5.51 -3.62
C LEU A 196 -7.06 -5.88 -2.55
N ASP A 197 -7.01 -5.21 -1.40
CA ASP A 197 -7.94 -5.44 -0.30
C ASP A 197 -9.08 -4.41 -0.34
N LEU A 198 -10.33 -4.89 -0.38
CA LEU A 198 -11.53 -4.05 -0.50
C LEU A 198 -11.67 -3.04 0.66
N PRO A 199 -11.60 -3.46 1.95
CA PRO A 199 -11.58 -2.55 3.09
C PRO A 199 -10.54 -1.42 2.96
N SER A 200 -9.35 -1.73 2.45
CA SER A 200 -8.27 -0.76 2.31
C SER A 200 -8.53 0.31 1.24
N LEU A 201 -9.36 0.01 0.23
CA LEU A 201 -9.72 0.93 -0.86
C LEU A 201 -11.06 1.66 -0.62
N ALA A 202 -12.00 1.05 0.11
CA ALA A 202 -13.37 1.53 0.25
C ALA A 202 -13.49 2.97 0.78
N GLY A 203 -12.55 3.42 1.61
CA GLY A 203 -12.53 4.77 2.18
C GLY A 203 -11.90 5.86 1.30
N LEU A 204 -11.29 5.51 0.17
CA LEU A 204 -10.48 6.43 -0.64
C LEU A 204 -11.31 7.21 -1.67
N VAL A 205 -12.44 7.77 -1.24
CA VAL A 205 -13.40 8.46 -2.12
C VAL A 205 -12.82 9.67 -2.86
N ASN A 206 -11.78 10.29 -2.30
CA ASN A 206 -11.09 11.45 -2.88
C ASN A 206 -9.94 11.07 -3.83
N LEU A 207 -9.64 9.78 -3.98
CA LEU A 207 -8.50 9.32 -4.76
C LEU A 207 -8.70 9.63 -6.24
N GLN A 208 -7.72 10.31 -6.83
CA GLN A 208 -7.71 10.73 -8.23
C GLN A 208 -6.70 9.94 -9.04
N VAL A 209 -5.53 9.65 -8.46
CA VAL A 209 -4.46 8.90 -9.10
C VAL A 209 -4.09 7.72 -8.23
N PHE A 210 -4.19 6.52 -8.79
CA PHE A 210 -3.75 5.29 -8.15
C PHE A 210 -2.75 4.55 -9.03
N LYS A 211 -1.49 4.46 -8.57
CA LYS A 211 -0.46 3.71 -9.29
C LYS A 211 -0.13 2.42 -8.56
N VAL A 212 -0.36 1.30 -9.23
CA VAL A 212 -0.05 -0.04 -8.72
C VAL A 212 0.56 -0.91 -9.83
N ASN A 213 1.14 -0.29 -10.85
CA ASN A 213 1.92 -0.95 -11.89
C ASN A 213 3.21 -1.54 -11.32
N ARG A 214 3.79 -2.54 -11.99
CA ARG A 214 5.00 -3.25 -11.53
C ARG A 214 4.80 -3.84 -10.13
N ASN A 215 3.74 -4.62 -9.97
CA ASN A 215 3.41 -5.36 -8.76
C ASN A 215 3.17 -6.84 -9.11
N CYS A 216 2.72 -7.61 -8.12
CA CYS A 216 2.49 -9.04 -8.24
C CYS A 216 0.97 -9.36 -8.36
N LEU A 217 0.15 -8.42 -8.84
CA LEU A 217 -1.31 -8.60 -8.88
C LEU A 217 -1.72 -9.63 -9.93
N HIS A 218 -2.63 -10.52 -9.54
CA HIS A 218 -3.20 -11.53 -10.43
C HIS A 218 -4.58 -11.16 -10.97
N THR A 219 -5.38 -10.46 -10.16
CA THR A 219 -6.71 -9.97 -10.53
C THR A 219 -7.04 -8.71 -9.71
N VAL A 220 -8.14 -8.05 -10.05
CA VAL A 220 -8.74 -7.01 -9.23
C VAL A 220 -10.06 -7.57 -8.68
N PRO A 221 -10.27 -7.54 -7.35
CA PRO A 221 -11.53 -8.00 -6.75
C PRO A 221 -12.74 -7.26 -7.31
N GLU A 222 -13.90 -7.92 -7.29
CA GLU A 222 -15.15 -7.27 -7.69
C GLU A 222 -15.40 -6.01 -6.85
N HIS A 223 -15.87 -4.96 -7.52
CA HIS A 223 -16.22 -3.67 -6.93
C HIS A 223 -15.06 -2.86 -6.33
N ALA A 224 -13.80 -3.28 -6.52
CA ALA A 224 -12.65 -2.62 -5.90
C ALA A 224 -12.48 -1.13 -6.27
N PHE A 225 -12.96 -0.72 -7.45
CA PHE A 225 -12.87 0.66 -7.92
C PHE A 225 -14.22 1.39 -7.92
N ASP A 226 -15.32 0.75 -7.52
CA ASP A 226 -16.66 1.32 -7.64
C ASP A 226 -16.87 2.51 -6.70
N GLY A 227 -16.26 2.47 -5.50
CA GLY A 227 -16.29 3.56 -4.52
C GLY A 227 -15.33 4.71 -4.80
N LEU A 228 -14.41 4.55 -5.76
CA LEU A 228 -13.39 5.55 -6.10
C LEU A 228 -13.95 6.57 -7.11
N ILE A 229 -14.98 7.32 -6.68
CA ILE A 229 -15.79 8.18 -7.55
C ILE A 229 -15.03 9.35 -8.21
N HIS A 230 -13.90 9.76 -7.63
CA HIS A 230 -13.05 10.84 -8.14
C HIS A 230 -11.83 10.34 -8.93
N LEU A 231 -11.75 9.03 -9.19
CA LEU A 231 -10.60 8.42 -9.84
C LEU A 231 -10.49 8.87 -11.30
N ARG A 232 -9.32 9.41 -11.66
CA ARG A 232 -8.98 9.97 -12.98
C ARG A 232 -7.85 9.24 -13.68
N SER A 233 -7.06 8.46 -12.94
CA SER A 233 -5.97 7.67 -13.49
C SER A 233 -5.71 6.46 -12.62
N VAL A 234 -5.59 5.29 -13.27
CA VAL A 234 -5.11 4.07 -12.63
C VAL A 234 -4.02 3.45 -13.50
N GLU A 235 -2.83 3.25 -12.93
CA GLU A 235 -1.72 2.57 -13.60
C GLU A 235 -1.66 1.10 -13.11
N LEU A 236 -1.99 0.15 -14.00
CA LEU A 236 -2.11 -1.28 -13.71
C LEU A 236 -1.13 -2.17 -14.52
N ALA A 237 -0.35 -1.57 -15.42
CA ALA A 237 0.58 -2.29 -16.28
C ALA A 237 1.65 -3.06 -15.49
N ASP A 238 2.33 -4.00 -16.15
CA ASP A 238 3.42 -4.78 -15.55
C ASP A 238 3.01 -5.52 -14.25
N ASN A 239 1.85 -6.18 -14.26
CA ASN A 239 1.40 -7.07 -13.18
C ASN A 239 1.26 -8.52 -13.71
N LEU A 240 0.96 -9.47 -12.84
CA LEU A 240 0.87 -10.91 -13.14
C LEU A 240 -0.57 -11.35 -13.50
N TRP A 241 -1.23 -10.59 -14.37
CA TRP A 241 -2.65 -10.78 -14.68
C TRP A 241 -3.00 -12.20 -15.14
N VAL A 242 -3.90 -12.85 -14.40
CA VAL A 242 -4.44 -14.17 -14.70
C VAL A 242 -5.76 -13.97 -15.45
N CYS A 243 -5.71 -14.13 -16.77
CA CYS A 243 -6.83 -13.90 -17.68
C CYS A 243 -7.81 -15.09 -17.69
N GLU A 244 -8.45 -15.34 -16.55
CA GLU A 244 -9.52 -16.32 -16.35
C GLU A 244 -10.83 -15.63 -15.93
N CYS A 245 -11.87 -16.40 -15.55
CA CYS A 245 -13.17 -15.84 -15.17
C CYS A 245 -13.09 -14.77 -14.06
N ASP A 246 -12.12 -14.88 -13.14
CA ASP A 246 -11.99 -13.95 -12.01
C ASP A 246 -11.50 -12.55 -12.43
N ILE A 247 -10.93 -12.38 -13.64
CA ILE A 247 -10.50 -11.06 -14.15
C ILE A 247 -11.66 -10.26 -14.77
N MET A 248 -12.87 -10.83 -14.83
CA MET A 248 -14.00 -10.25 -15.55
C MET A 248 -14.43 -8.88 -15.03
N TYR A 249 -14.30 -8.62 -13.73
CA TYR A 249 -14.53 -7.29 -13.18
C TYR A 249 -13.61 -6.26 -13.85
N LEU A 250 -12.29 -6.51 -13.82
CA LEU A 250 -11.30 -5.62 -14.42
C LEU A 250 -11.55 -5.45 -15.93
N TYR A 251 -11.76 -6.54 -16.66
CA TYR A 251 -12.04 -6.50 -18.10
C TYR A 251 -13.24 -5.61 -18.42
N ARG A 252 -14.36 -5.79 -17.71
CA ARG A 252 -15.58 -4.97 -17.90
C ARG A 252 -15.35 -3.52 -17.50
N TRP A 253 -14.67 -3.29 -16.38
CA TRP A 253 -14.38 -1.96 -15.87
C TRP A 253 -13.55 -1.14 -16.86
N LEU A 254 -12.56 -1.76 -17.51
CA LEU A 254 -11.74 -1.12 -18.55
C LEU A 254 -12.54 -0.75 -19.81
N LEU A 255 -13.53 -1.57 -20.18
CA LEU A 255 -14.40 -1.30 -21.34
C LEU A 255 -15.39 -0.15 -21.10
N MET A 256 -15.61 0.28 -19.86
CA MET A 256 -16.56 1.36 -19.53
C MET A 256 -16.03 2.76 -19.91
N ASP A 257 -14.90 2.86 -20.63
CA ASP A 257 -14.27 4.08 -21.20
C ASP A 257 -14.11 5.24 -20.20
N ARG A 258 -14.12 4.96 -18.90
CA ARG A 258 -13.99 6.00 -17.87
C ARG A 258 -12.58 6.54 -17.75
N LEU A 259 -11.57 5.77 -18.15
CA LEU A 259 -10.15 6.10 -18.02
C LEU A 259 -9.38 5.57 -19.23
N ARG A 260 -9.05 6.43 -20.20
CA ARG A 260 -8.42 6.10 -21.50
C ARG A 260 -7.00 5.49 -21.43
N MET A 261 -6.52 5.07 -20.28
CA MET A 261 -5.07 4.96 -20.01
C MET A 261 -4.58 3.57 -19.56
N ALA A 262 -5.45 2.57 -19.42
CA ALA A 262 -5.07 1.21 -19.00
C ALA A 262 -5.30 0.16 -20.11
N THR A 263 -4.94 0.48 -21.36
CA THR A 263 -5.17 -0.40 -22.53
C THR A 263 -4.08 -1.42 -22.79
N ASN A 264 -2.95 -1.33 -22.07
CA ASN A 264 -1.76 -2.14 -22.28
C ASN A 264 -1.60 -3.30 -21.28
N LEU A 265 -2.70 -3.78 -20.71
CA LEU A 265 -2.67 -4.90 -19.76
C LEU A 265 -2.39 -6.21 -20.51
N VAL A 266 -1.29 -6.85 -20.17
CA VAL A 266 -0.85 -8.11 -20.78
C VAL A 266 -1.14 -9.26 -19.81
N CYS A 267 -1.76 -10.32 -20.33
CA CYS A 267 -1.98 -11.55 -19.58
C CYS A 267 -0.65 -12.24 -19.29
N ALA A 268 -0.40 -12.57 -18.02
CA ALA A 268 0.73 -13.41 -17.61
C ALA A 268 0.35 -14.90 -17.62
N ALA A 269 -0.92 -15.20 -17.33
CA ALA A 269 -1.49 -16.54 -17.31
C ALA A 269 -2.94 -16.50 -17.81
N PRO A 270 -3.57 -17.65 -18.13
CA PRO A 270 -2.97 -18.97 -18.31
C PRO A 270 -2.06 -19.03 -19.55
N LEU A 271 -1.25 -20.08 -19.69
CA LEU A 271 -0.22 -20.20 -20.75
C LEU A 271 -0.75 -19.92 -22.17
N HIS A 272 -1.97 -20.34 -22.49
CA HIS A 272 -2.58 -20.17 -23.83
C HIS A 272 -3.06 -18.74 -24.13
N LEU A 273 -3.20 -17.90 -23.09
CA LEU A 273 -3.53 -16.48 -23.20
C LEU A 273 -2.35 -15.57 -22.82
N ALA A 274 -1.25 -16.14 -22.31
CA ALA A 274 -0.08 -15.38 -21.91
C ALA A 274 0.44 -14.51 -23.07
N HIS A 275 0.98 -13.34 -22.73
CA HIS A 275 1.51 -12.33 -23.66
C HIS A 275 0.46 -11.64 -24.53
N LYS A 276 -0.81 -12.02 -24.45
CA LYS A 276 -1.90 -11.32 -25.15
C LYS A 276 -2.38 -10.11 -24.36
N LEU A 277 -2.80 -9.06 -25.07
CA LEU A 277 -3.43 -7.91 -24.47
C LEU A 277 -4.84 -8.28 -24.00
N LEU A 278 -5.17 -7.99 -22.73
CA LEU A 278 -6.44 -8.34 -22.10
C LEU A 278 -7.64 -7.88 -22.92
N LEU A 279 -7.62 -6.63 -23.41
CA LEU A 279 -8.72 -6.03 -24.19
C LEU A 279 -8.84 -6.54 -25.63
N THR A 280 -7.90 -7.36 -26.10
CA THR A 280 -7.98 -8.01 -27.42
C THR A 280 -8.65 -9.38 -27.36
N LEU A 281 -8.86 -9.92 -26.16
CA LEU A 281 -9.47 -11.21 -25.95
C LEU A 281 -10.99 -11.11 -25.92
N SER A 282 -11.68 -12.13 -26.41
CA SER A 282 -13.13 -12.23 -26.26
C SER A 282 -13.51 -12.71 -24.86
N VAL A 283 -14.73 -12.37 -24.42
CA VAL A 283 -15.26 -12.85 -23.13
C VAL A 283 -15.27 -14.38 -23.06
N VAL A 284 -15.54 -15.06 -24.19
CA VAL A 284 -15.55 -16.52 -24.28
C VAL A 284 -14.13 -17.10 -24.14
N ALA A 285 -13.12 -16.42 -24.66
CA ALA A 285 -11.73 -16.84 -24.50
C ALA A 285 -11.26 -16.73 -23.04
N ILE A 286 -11.66 -15.65 -22.34
CA ILE A 286 -11.29 -15.43 -20.94
C ILE A 286 -12.11 -16.31 -19.98
N CYS A 287 -13.42 -16.46 -20.24
CA CYS A 287 -14.32 -17.23 -19.40
C CYS A 287 -15.27 -18.11 -20.22
N PRO A 288 -14.81 -19.30 -20.69
CA PRO A 288 -15.61 -20.20 -21.51
C PRO A 288 -16.90 -20.69 -20.82
N LYS A 289 -16.88 -20.76 -19.48
CA LYS A 289 -18.02 -21.21 -18.66
C LYS A 289 -19.22 -20.26 -18.71
N ILE A 290 -19.05 -19.02 -19.13
CA ILE A 290 -20.15 -18.03 -19.19
C ILE A 290 -21.25 -18.41 -20.20
N LEU A 291 -20.91 -19.25 -21.18
CA LEU A 291 -21.83 -19.78 -22.20
C LEU A 291 -22.38 -21.18 -21.86
N MET A 292 -21.95 -21.79 -20.75
CA MET A 292 -22.46 -23.08 -20.30
C MET A 292 -23.52 -22.81 -19.21
N PRO A 293 -24.81 -22.67 -19.55
CA PRO A 293 -25.84 -22.73 -18.52
C PRO A 293 -25.65 -24.06 -17.79
N LYS A 294 -25.63 -24.00 -16.45
CA LYS A 294 -25.52 -25.20 -15.60
C LYS A 294 -26.51 -26.25 -16.14
N LEU A 295 -26.01 -27.31 -16.77
CA LEU A 295 -26.75 -28.55 -16.99
C LEU A 295 -26.94 -29.18 -15.61
N LYS A 296 -27.90 -28.67 -14.84
CA LYS A 296 -28.38 -29.34 -13.64
C LYS A 296 -29.20 -30.55 -14.10
N GLY A 297 -28.60 -31.73 -13.91
CA GLY A 297 -29.20 -33.00 -13.52
C GLY A 297 -30.55 -33.42 -14.12
N SER A 298 -30.50 -34.54 -14.85
CA SER A 298 -31.58 -35.50 -15.16
C SER A 298 -32.93 -35.34 -14.43
N PRO A 299 -34.08 -35.34 -15.15
CA PRO A 299 -35.38 -35.50 -14.52
C PRO A 299 -35.68 -36.99 -14.29
N HIS A 300 -36.12 -37.32 -13.08
CA HIS A 300 -36.83 -38.56 -12.80
C HIS A 300 -38.09 -38.63 -13.68
N PHE A 301 -38.25 -39.71 -14.44
CA PHE A 301 -39.44 -40.02 -15.21
C PHE A 301 -40.63 -40.36 -14.30
N SER A 302 -41.75 -39.66 -14.44
CA SER A 302 -43.09 -40.27 -14.49
C SER A 302 -44.12 -39.28 -15.07
N PRO A 303 -45.16 -39.76 -15.76
CA PRO A 303 -45.83 -38.99 -16.81
C PRO A 303 -47.09 -38.28 -16.29
N LYS A 304 -47.34 -37.05 -16.73
CA LYS A 304 -48.69 -36.53 -17.03
C LYS A 304 -48.70 -35.13 -17.66
N ARG A 305 -49.44 -35.06 -18.77
CA ARG A 305 -50.06 -33.90 -19.47
C ARG A 305 -49.15 -32.86 -20.13
N ALA A 306 -49.17 -32.94 -21.46
CA ALA A 306 -48.72 -31.92 -22.39
C ALA A 306 -49.52 -30.61 -22.24
N VAL A 307 -48.80 -29.49 -22.14
CA VAL A 307 -49.31 -28.15 -22.46
C VAL A 307 -48.28 -27.49 -23.38
N LYS A 308 -48.71 -27.13 -24.59
CA LYS A 308 -47.93 -26.38 -25.58
C LYS A 308 -47.69 -24.95 -25.07
N GLY A 309 -46.45 -24.44 -25.16
CA GLY A 309 -46.14 -23.05 -24.82
C GLY A 309 -44.68 -22.67 -25.06
N THR A 310 -44.37 -22.29 -26.29
CA THR A 310 -43.33 -21.38 -26.80
C THR A 310 -42.15 -20.97 -25.90
N LEU A 311 -40.95 -21.39 -26.29
CA LEU A 311 -39.65 -20.96 -25.74
C LEU A 311 -39.38 -19.49 -26.13
N LYS A 312 -39.30 -18.56 -25.17
CA LYS A 312 -38.75 -17.21 -25.38
C LYS A 312 -37.24 -17.23 -25.12
N ILE A 313 -36.48 -17.09 -26.19
CA ILE A 313 -35.03 -16.81 -26.16
C ILE A 313 -34.86 -15.38 -25.63
N VAL A 314 -34.27 -15.23 -24.45
CA VAL A 314 -33.83 -13.92 -23.95
C VAL A 314 -32.51 -13.61 -24.61
N HIS A 315 -32.57 -12.79 -25.66
CA HIS A 315 -31.44 -12.05 -26.23
C HIS A 315 -30.85 -11.16 -25.11
N LEU A 316 -29.67 -11.50 -24.60
CA LEU A 316 -28.86 -10.53 -23.88
C LEU A 316 -28.15 -9.67 -24.95
N LEU A 317 -28.68 -8.48 -25.18
CA LEU A 317 -28.12 -7.51 -26.13
C LEU A 317 -26.67 -7.20 -25.75
N VAL A 318 -25.79 -7.47 -26.72
CA VAL A 318 -24.48 -6.83 -26.86
C VAL A 318 -24.74 -5.35 -27.14
N VAL A 319 -24.60 -4.48 -26.15
CA VAL A 319 -24.40 -3.04 -26.38
C VAL A 319 -22.89 -2.81 -26.37
N VAL A 320 -22.25 -3.11 -27.50
CA VAL A 320 -20.96 -2.53 -27.84
C VAL A 320 -21.29 -1.37 -28.77
N SER A 321 -21.36 -0.16 -28.20
CA SER A 321 -21.50 1.06 -28.98
C SER A 321 -20.20 1.32 -29.73
N SER A 322 -20.10 0.80 -30.95
CA SER A 322 -19.12 1.21 -31.94
C SER A 322 -19.38 2.67 -32.34
N LYS A 323 -18.56 3.61 -31.87
CA LYS A 323 -18.34 4.89 -32.57
C LYS A 323 -17.05 4.79 -33.36
N VAL A 324 -17.18 4.26 -34.58
CA VAL A 324 -16.20 4.43 -35.65
C VAL A 324 -16.26 5.90 -36.05
N ILE A 325 -15.20 6.65 -35.76
CA ILE A 325 -14.98 7.98 -36.32
C ILE A 325 -14.53 7.77 -37.76
N VAL A 326 -15.44 8.02 -38.71
CA VAL A 326 -15.09 8.16 -40.13
C VAL A 326 -14.61 9.59 -40.32
N HIS A 327 -13.30 9.74 -40.55
CA HIS A 327 -12.73 10.88 -41.24
C HIS A 327 -13.22 10.84 -42.70
N ASN A 328 -13.82 11.92 -43.19
CA ASN A 328 -13.52 12.38 -44.55
C ASN A 328 -13.87 13.86 -44.75
N THR A 329 -12.93 14.50 -45.45
CA THR A 329 -12.79 15.89 -45.88
C THR A 329 -13.79 16.30 -46.97
N CYS A 330 -14.12 17.60 -47.06
CA CYS A 330 -13.90 18.43 -48.25
C CYS A 330 -14.44 19.87 -48.01
N HIS A 331 -13.53 20.84 -48.04
CA HIS A 331 -13.84 22.25 -48.30
C HIS A 331 -13.79 22.42 -49.82
N GLU A 332 -14.87 22.88 -50.43
CA GLU A 332 -14.86 23.40 -51.80
C GLU A 332 -14.88 24.93 -51.75
N VAL A 333 -14.07 25.48 -52.63
CA VAL A 333 -13.85 26.89 -52.94
C VAL A 333 -14.93 27.32 -53.92
N ASP A 334 -15.60 28.43 -53.63
CA ASP A 334 -15.89 29.55 -54.55
C ASP A 334 -16.54 30.71 -53.76
#